data_AF-A0A662IFK3-F1
#
_entry.id   AF-A0A662IFK3-F1
#
_cell.length_a   1.000
_cell.length_b   1.000
_cell.length_c   1.000
_cell.angle_alpha   90.00
_cell.angle_beta   90.00
_cell.angle_gamma   90.00
#
_symmetry.space_group_name_H-M   'P 1'
#
loop_
_entity.id
_entity.type
_entity.pdbx_description
1 polymer ?
#
loop_
_entity_poly.entity_id
_entity_poly.type
_entity_poly.pdbx_seq_one_letter_code
_entity_poly.pdbx_strand_id
1 'polypeptide(L)'
;MGTPSADEVTFEAECYAKCSYAELRPHLKYWMGLEAVLLEVNVTAEGDSEFAGMAWTLQIPISRFAGERIYVVLTNGSWVEVKLREEHVPGNFSLLSLNEVACWVIPMDNDSGLVYSVLTDLWPQGISISIDDEREWGGNTYALRNWISQYFSLYKGQLIRVLVYLRAYTGDPGPAVDRVLTYTERVAMGESLSTLKRAIIEELNLEEARAARSNPVTTYMLVAFFAFTALLALLILYYFLRTRGWRQAI
;
A
#
# COMPACT_ATOMS: atom_id res chain seq x y z
N MET A 1 18.54 -15.74 -21.21
CA MET A 1 18.60 -15.59 -19.74
C MET A 1 19.42 -14.35 -19.46
N GLY A 2 18.76 -13.23 -19.14
CA GLY A 2 19.43 -11.96 -18.89
C GLY A 2 19.90 -11.89 -17.45
N THR A 3 21.17 -11.53 -17.25
CA THR A 3 21.76 -11.20 -15.95
C THR A 3 21.00 -10.03 -15.29
N PRO A 4 20.66 -10.11 -14.00
CA PRO A 4 19.98 -9.02 -13.30
C PRO A 4 20.94 -7.84 -13.13
N SER A 5 20.57 -6.67 -13.65
CA SER A 5 21.25 -5.42 -13.30
C SER A 5 20.87 -5.03 -11.87
N ALA A 6 21.81 -4.44 -11.14
CA ALA A 6 21.74 -4.19 -9.71
C ALA A 6 20.73 -3.10 -9.27
N ASP A 7 19.66 -2.85 -10.02
CA ASP A 7 18.78 -1.68 -9.91
C ASP A 7 17.33 -1.99 -9.51
N GLU A 8 17.06 -3.13 -8.87
CA GLU A 8 15.73 -3.50 -8.34
C GLU A 8 15.86 -3.83 -6.84
N VAL A 9 15.11 -3.19 -5.95
CA VAL A 9 14.76 -3.83 -4.67
C VAL A 9 13.43 -4.47 -4.96
N THR A 10 13.48 -5.59 -5.67
CA THR A 10 12.35 -6.51 -5.73
C THR A 10 12.30 -7.16 -4.37
N PHE A 11 11.45 -6.66 -3.48
CA PHE A 11 10.95 -7.54 -2.43
C PHE A 11 9.84 -8.36 -3.06
N GLU A 12 10.22 -9.44 -3.74
CA GLU A 12 9.26 -10.44 -4.19
C GLU A 12 8.76 -11.19 -2.96
N ALA A 13 7.70 -10.67 -2.35
CA ALA A 13 6.89 -11.49 -1.47
C ALA A 13 6.03 -12.38 -2.36
N GLU A 14 6.55 -13.54 -2.73
CA GLU A 14 5.71 -14.64 -3.20
C GLU A 14 4.90 -15.16 -2.02
N CYS A 15 3.76 -14.53 -1.78
CA CYS A 15 2.78 -15.07 -0.86
C CYS A 15 1.93 -16.08 -1.64
N TYR A 16 1.52 -17.16 -0.97
CA TYR A 16 0.57 -18.12 -1.51
C TYR A 16 -0.64 -18.15 -0.60
N ALA A 17 -1.82 -17.90 -1.16
CA ALA A 17 -3.08 -17.93 -0.43
C ALA A 17 -3.99 -19.00 -1.03
N LYS A 18 -4.44 -19.95 -0.20
CA LYS A 18 -5.34 -21.03 -0.60
C LYS A 18 -6.48 -21.17 0.39
N CYS A 19 -7.69 -21.24 -0.13
CA CYS A 19 -8.89 -21.68 0.57
C CYS A 19 -9.69 -22.66 -0.31
N SER A 20 -10.87 -23.09 0.15
CA SER A 20 -11.69 -24.08 -0.59
C SER A 20 -12.23 -23.59 -1.93
N TYR A 21 -12.20 -22.28 -2.18
CA TYR A 21 -12.78 -21.63 -3.37
C TYR A 21 -11.81 -20.69 -4.10
N ALA A 22 -10.56 -20.57 -3.64
CA ALA A 22 -9.55 -19.74 -4.29
C ALA A 22 -8.13 -20.24 -4.06
N GLU A 23 -7.29 -20.12 -5.09
CA GLU A 23 -5.86 -20.38 -5.02
C GLU A 23 -5.11 -19.27 -5.76
N LEU A 24 -4.40 -18.42 -5.02
CA LEU A 24 -3.80 -17.18 -5.52
C LEU A 24 -2.31 -17.09 -5.20
N ARG A 25 -1.55 -16.53 -6.15
CA ARG A 25 -0.16 -16.12 -5.97
C ARG A 25 -0.02 -14.61 -6.24
N PRO A 26 -0.13 -13.76 -5.21
CA PRO A 26 0.28 -12.36 -5.30
C PRO A 26 1.79 -12.21 -5.49
N HIS A 27 2.15 -11.22 -6.29
CA HIS A 27 3.50 -10.76 -6.53
C HIS A 27 3.52 -9.24 -6.42
N LEU A 28 4.37 -8.72 -5.54
CA LEU A 28 4.42 -7.29 -5.21
C LEU A 28 5.77 -6.72 -5.65
N LYS A 29 5.74 -5.56 -6.28
CA LYS A 29 6.93 -4.74 -6.60
C LYS A 29 6.69 -3.31 -6.21
N TYR A 30 7.68 -2.62 -5.64
CA TYR A 30 7.53 -1.21 -5.29
C TYR A 30 8.71 -0.36 -5.75
N TRP A 31 8.40 0.89 -6.05
CA TRP A 31 9.35 1.95 -6.38
C TRP A 31 9.10 3.09 -5.40
N MET A 32 10.16 3.57 -4.74
CA MET A 32 10.05 4.58 -3.70
C MET A 32 11.03 5.72 -3.99
N GLY A 33 10.47 6.91 -4.18
CA GLY A 33 11.18 8.17 -4.24
C GLY A 33 11.19 8.89 -2.89
N LEU A 34 11.58 10.17 -2.93
CA LEU A 34 11.58 11.03 -1.73
C LEU A 34 10.17 11.30 -1.21
N GLU A 35 9.23 11.57 -2.11
CA GLU A 35 7.88 12.02 -1.77
C GLU A 35 6.78 11.10 -2.32
N ALA A 36 7.14 10.05 -3.06
CA ALA A 36 6.17 9.17 -3.69
C ALA A 36 6.59 7.70 -3.64
N VAL A 37 5.59 6.83 -3.61
CA VAL A 37 5.70 5.39 -3.70
C VAL A 37 4.72 4.90 -4.75
N LEU A 38 5.19 4.04 -5.63
CA LEU A 38 4.37 3.26 -6.53
C LEU A 38 4.53 1.78 -6.17
N LEU A 39 3.42 1.08 -6.00
CA LEU A 39 3.39 -0.36 -5.73
C LEU A 39 2.62 -1.03 -6.87
N GLU A 40 3.22 -2.03 -7.51
CA GLU A 40 2.54 -2.94 -8.44
C GLU A 40 2.19 -4.23 -7.68
N VAL A 41 0.93 -4.62 -7.77
CA VAL A 41 0.40 -5.86 -7.22
C VAL A 41 -0.17 -6.67 -8.36
N ASN A 42 0.44 -7.83 -8.59
CA ASN A 42 0.04 -8.80 -9.60
C ASN A 42 -0.51 -10.03 -8.88
N VAL A 43 -1.79 -10.36 -9.06
CA VAL A 43 -2.42 -11.52 -8.43
C VAL A 43 -2.76 -12.54 -9.50
N THR A 44 -2.03 -13.66 -9.52
CA THR A 44 -2.27 -14.76 -10.46
C THR A 44 -3.14 -15.83 -9.81
N ALA A 45 -4.17 -16.30 -10.52
CA ALA A 45 -4.94 -17.46 -10.11
C ALA A 45 -4.19 -18.76 -10.46
N GLU A 46 -3.85 -19.57 -9.46
CA GLU A 46 -3.18 -20.87 -9.64
C GLU A 46 -4.18 -22.00 -9.94
N GLY A 47 -5.46 -21.76 -9.63
CA GLY A 47 -6.61 -22.60 -9.96
C GLY A 47 -7.86 -21.74 -10.18
N ASP A 48 -8.90 -22.36 -10.73
CA ASP A 48 -10.18 -21.68 -10.92
C ASP A 48 -10.73 -21.23 -9.56
N SER A 49 -10.99 -19.93 -9.44
CA SER A 49 -11.27 -19.25 -8.18
C SER A 49 -12.49 -18.34 -8.30
N GLU A 50 -13.30 -18.27 -7.26
CA GLU A 50 -14.49 -17.42 -7.18
C GLU A 50 -14.40 -16.46 -5.99
N PHE A 51 -14.76 -15.19 -6.23
CA PHE A 51 -14.62 -14.12 -5.25
C PHE A 51 -15.92 -13.34 -5.12
N ALA A 52 -16.38 -13.13 -3.88
CA ALA A 52 -17.46 -12.18 -3.59
C ALA A 52 -17.01 -10.72 -3.85
N GLY A 53 -15.72 -10.46 -3.71
CA GLY A 53 -15.09 -9.20 -4.11
C GLY A 53 -13.63 -9.15 -3.72
N MET A 54 -12.91 -8.21 -4.32
CA MET A 54 -11.52 -7.93 -4.01
C MET A 54 -11.35 -6.43 -3.87
N ALA A 55 -10.70 -6.02 -2.78
CA ALA A 55 -10.40 -4.63 -2.52
C ALA A 55 -8.96 -4.46 -2.07
N TRP A 56 -8.33 -3.37 -2.51
CA TRP A 56 -7.12 -2.88 -1.90
C TRP A 56 -7.50 -1.90 -0.78
N THR A 57 -7.01 -2.13 0.43
CA THR A 57 -7.43 -1.39 1.62
C THR A 57 -6.25 -0.66 2.24
N LEU A 58 -6.37 0.65 2.40
CA LEU A 58 -5.49 1.43 3.27
C LEU A 58 -6.18 1.62 4.62
N GLN A 59 -5.56 1.16 5.70
CA GLN A 59 -6.06 1.36 7.05
C GLN A 59 -5.40 2.59 7.68
N ILE A 60 -6.20 3.52 8.19
CA ILE A 60 -5.72 4.70 8.92
C ILE A 60 -6.14 4.60 10.41
N PRO A 61 -5.24 4.92 11.36
CA PRO A 61 -5.49 4.69 12.77
C PRO A 61 -6.50 5.69 13.36
N ILE A 62 -7.51 5.18 14.06
CA ILE A 62 -8.55 6.01 14.71
C ILE A 62 -7.95 6.95 15.75
N SER A 63 -6.90 6.52 16.46
CA SER A 63 -6.21 7.34 17.46
C SER A 63 -5.64 8.65 16.91
N ARG A 64 -5.43 8.74 15.59
CA ARG A 64 -4.95 9.96 14.92
C ARG A 64 -6.07 10.69 14.18
N PHE A 65 -7.03 9.96 13.61
CA PHE A 65 -7.97 10.48 12.61
C PHE A 65 -9.41 10.65 13.11
N ALA A 66 -9.71 10.27 14.35
CA ALA A 66 -11.04 10.43 14.93
C ALA A 66 -11.47 11.91 14.92
N GLY A 67 -12.59 12.21 14.26
CA GLY A 67 -13.12 13.58 14.12
C GLY A 67 -12.51 14.40 12.99
N GLU A 68 -11.43 13.91 12.39
CA GLU A 68 -10.72 14.58 11.30
C GLU A 68 -11.48 14.46 9.97
N ARG A 69 -11.06 15.29 9.01
CA ARG A 69 -11.61 15.30 7.64
C ARG A 69 -10.60 14.71 6.68
N ILE A 70 -11.11 13.88 5.78
CA ILE A 70 -10.39 13.44 4.59
C ILE A 70 -11.24 13.77 3.37
N TYR A 71 -10.62 13.71 2.18
CA TYR A 71 -11.30 14.03 0.95
C TYR A 71 -11.18 12.88 -0.04
N VAL A 72 -12.26 12.68 -0.78
CA VAL A 72 -12.30 11.80 -1.95
C VAL A 72 -12.37 12.69 -3.18
N VAL A 73 -11.52 12.44 -4.17
CA VAL A 73 -11.57 13.12 -5.46
C VAL A 73 -12.14 12.17 -6.49
N LEU A 74 -13.22 12.58 -7.13
CA LEU A 74 -13.87 11.84 -8.21
C LEU A 74 -13.10 12.01 -9.51
N THR A 75 -13.31 11.12 -10.48
CA THR A 75 -12.71 11.16 -11.82
C THR A 75 -12.98 12.47 -12.57
N ASN A 76 -14.08 13.15 -12.25
CA ASN A 76 -14.43 14.46 -12.82
C ASN A 76 -13.74 15.65 -12.11
N GLY A 77 -12.86 15.38 -11.14
CA GLY A 77 -12.14 16.38 -10.36
C GLY A 77 -12.92 16.96 -9.17
N SER A 78 -14.16 16.52 -8.92
CA SER A 78 -14.95 16.99 -7.77
C SER A 78 -14.42 16.44 -6.46
N TRP A 79 -14.41 17.28 -5.43
CA TRP A 79 -13.97 16.92 -4.08
C TRP A 79 -15.18 16.62 -3.20
N VAL A 80 -15.15 15.48 -2.51
CA VAL A 80 -16.13 15.09 -1.51
C VAL A 80 -15.44 15.03 -0.15
N GLU A 81 -15.84 15.92 0.75
CA GLU A 81 -15.36 15.90 2.14
C GLU A 81 -16.03 14.76 2.92
N VAL A 82 -15.23 14.05 3.72
CA VAL A 82 -15.72 13.03 4.65
C VAL A 82 -15.21 13.34 6.05
N LYS A 83 -16.14 13.57 6.97
CA LYS A 83 -15.82 13.64 8.41
C LYS A 83 -15.76 12.22 8.98
N LEU A 84 -14.60 11.85 9.52
CA LEU A 84 -14.40 10.59 10.24
C LEU A 84 -15.02 10.66 11.64
N ARG A 85 -15.62 9.56 12.10
CA ARG A 85 -16.45 9.56 13.32
C ARG A 85 -15.63 9.48 14.59
N GLU A 86 -15.74 10.48 15.45
CA GLU A 86 -15.09 10.48 16.78
C GLU A 86 -15.42 9.20 17.57
N GLU A 87 -16.69 8.83 17.61
CA GLU A 87 -17.18 7.64 18.31
C GLU A 87 -17.78 6.60 17.37
N HIS A 88 -17.72 5.33 17.78
CA HIS A 88 -18.31 4.23 17.05
C HIS A 88 -19.84 4.23 17.21
N VAL A 89 -20.56 3.93 16.12
CA VAL A 89 -22.01 3.76 16.11
C VAL A 89 -22.33 2.31 15.73
N PRO A 90 -22.74 1.46 16.69
CA PRO A 90 -22.99 0.04 16.44
C PRO A 90 -24.01 -0.21 15.33
N GLY A 91 -23.72 -1.17 14.46
CA GLY A 91 -24.57 -1.55 13.31
C GLY A 91 -24.51 -0.56 12.14
N ASN A 92 -23.70 0.50 12.25
CA ASN A 92 -23.47 1.46 11.18
C ASN A 92 -21.97 1.53 10.94
N PHE A 93 -21.39 0.56 10.24
CA PHE A 93 -19.95 0.53 10.00
C PHE A 93 -19.53 1.44 8.83
N SER A 94 -20.37 1.59 7.81
CA SER A 94 -20.00 2.33 6.60
C SER A 94 -20.22 3.84 6.77
N LEU A 95 -19.19 4.62 6.46
CA LEU A 95 -19.22 6.09 6.51
C LEU A 95 -19.55 6.68 5.15
N LEU A 96 -19.06 6.06 4.08
CA LEU A 96 -19.24 6.51 2.71
C LEU A 96 -19.05 5.33 1.76
N SER A 97 -19.84 5.31 0.68
CA SER A 97 -19.58 4.48 -0.48
C SER A 97 -19.82 5.31 -1.74
N LEU A 98 -18.85 5.32 -2.65
CA LEU A 98 -18.89 6.09 -3.89
C LEU A 98 -18.32 5.26 -5.04
N ASN A 99 -18.65 5.65 -6.26
CA ASN A 99 -18.08 5.10 -7.49
C ASN A 99 -17.29 6.19 -8.22
N GLU A 100 -16.54 5.78 -9.25
CA GLU A 100 -15.77 6.70 -10.11
C GLU A 100 -14.78 7.56 -9.31
N VAL A 101 -14.08 6.94 -8.36
CA VAL A 101 -13.07 7.62 -7.55
C VAL A 101 -11.72 7.59 -8.23
N ALA A 102 -11.04 8.74 -8.28
CA ALA A 102 -9.67 8.86 -8.75
C ALA A 102 -8.67 8.69 -7.60
N CYS A 103 -8.88 9.39 -6.48
CA CYS A 103 -7.97 9.30 -5.33
C CYS A 103 -8.60 9.73 -4.01
N TRP A 104 -7.82 9.50 -2.96
CA TRP A 104 -7.99 9.97 -1.61
C TRP A 104 -6.97 11.05 -1.32
N VAL A 105 -7.40 12.09 -0.61
CA VAL A 105 -6.51 13.09 -0.02
C VAL A 105 -6.68 13.01 1.49
N ILE A 106 -5.59 12.66 2.16
CA ILE A 106 -5.55 12.36 3.59
C ILE A 106 -4.62 13.40 4.25
N PRO A 107 -5.17 14.50 4.79
CA PRO A 107 -4.39 15.44 5.58
C PRO A 107 -3.77 14.72 6.78
N MET A 108 -2.47 14.90 6.97
CA MET A 108 -1.74 14.32 8.11
C MET A 108 -1.53 15.38 9.18
N ASP A 109 -1.19 16.60 8.78
CA ASP A 109 -1.04 17.78 9.61
C ASP A 109 -1.67 19.00 8.88
N ASN A 110 -1.58 20.20 9.46
CA ASN A 110 -2.21 21.42 8.91
C ASN A 110 -1.76 21.79 7.49
N ASP A 111 -0.55 21.38 7.10
CA ASP A 111 0.08 21.79 5.84
C ASP A 111 0.72 20.60 5.10
N SER A 112 0.39 19.37 5.49
CA SER A 112 0.97 18.17 4.89
C SER A 112 -0.02 17.02 4.87
N GLY A 113 0.18 16.10 3.94
CA GLY A 113 -0.66 14.92 3.86
C GLY A 113 -0.23 13.94 2.79
N LEU A 114 -1.16 13.07 2.42
CA LEU A 114 -0.97 12.00 1.46
C LEU A 114 -2.07 12.03 0.41
N VAL A 115 -1.68 12.03 -0.87
CA VAL A 115 -2.55 11.62 -1.98
C VAL A 115 -2.34 10.12 -2.20
N TYR A 116 -3.43 9.37 -2.23
CA TYR A 116 -3.42 7.92 -2.37
C TYR A 116 -4.41 7.49 -3.44
N SER A 117 -4.00 6.63 -4.36
CA SER A 117 -4.82 6.18 -5.48
C SER A 117 -4.54 4.72 -5.80
N VAL A 118 -5.56 4.05 -6.32
CA VAL A 118 -5.48 2.70 -6.85
C VAL A 118 -5.85 2.79 -8.34
N LEU A 119 -5.06 2.18 -9.20
CA LEU A 119 -5.26 2.14 -10.64
C LEU A 119 -5.31 0.67 -11.06
N THR A 120 -6.31 0.29 -11.84
CA THR A 120 -6.51 -1.08 -12.32
C THR A 120 -6.95 -1.07 -13.77
N ASP A 121 -6.69 -2.17 -14.49
CA ASP A 121 -7.06 -2.40 -15.88
C ASP A 121 -8.54 -2.76 -16.06
N LEU A 122 -9.31 -2.84 -14.97
CA LEU A 122 -10.75 -3.11 -14.96
C LEU A 122 -11.62 -1.89 -15.34
N TRP A 123 -11.01 -0.81 -15.83
CA TRP A 123 -11.70 0.34 -16.40
C TRP A 123 -12.41 -0.06 -17.71
N PRO A 124 -13.66 0.40 -17.99
CA PRO A 124 -14.34 1.59 -17.49
C PRO A 124 -15.23 1.44 -16.27
N GLN A 125 -15.23 0.32 -15.57
CA GLN A 125 -16.16 0.12 -14.44
C GLN A 125 -15.90 1.05 -13.25
N GLY A 126 -14.78 1.78 -13.25
CA GLY A 126 -14.38 2.63 -12.14
C GLY A 126 -13.81 1.81 -10.98
N ILE A 127 -13.19 2.49 -10.03
CA ILE A 127 -12.99 1.92 -8.69
C ILE A 127 -14.15 2.41 -7.83
N SER A 128 -14.88 1.47 -7.25
CA SER A 128 -15.80 1.75 -6.15
C SER A 128 -15.02 1.83 -4.86
N ILE A 129 -15.40 2.72 -3.95
CA ILE A 129 -14.80 2.84 -2.64
C ILE A 129 -15.79 2.59 -1.52
N SER A 130 -15.27 2.20 -0.37
CA SER A 130 -15.96 2.37 0.90
C SER A 130 -15.00 2.89 1.96
N ILE A 131 -15.54 3.68 2.89
CA ILE A 131 -14.88 3.98 4.17
C ILE A 131 -15.66 3.26 5.24
N ASP A 132 -15.03 2.36 5.96
CA ASP A 132 -15.69 1.62 7.03
C ASP A 132 -14.96 1.82 8.36
N ASP A 133 -15.72 1.91 9.44
CA ASP A 133 -15.25 1.98 10.82
C ASP A 133 -15.04 0.59 11.39
N GLU A 134 -13.78 0.16 11.48
CA GLU A 134 -13.45 -1.20 11.89
C GLU A 134 -13.72 -1.49 13.38
N ARG A 135 -14.10 -0.47 14.18
CA ARG A 135 -14.54 -0.68 15.57
C ARG A 135 -15.76 -1.59 15.66
N GLU A 136 -16.58 -1.65 14.60
CA GLU A 136 -17.70 -2.61 14.49
C GLU A 136 -17.23 -4.05 14.73
N TRP A 137 -16.01 -4.38 14.28
CA TRP A 137 -15.43 -5.72 14.40
C TRP A 137 -14.29 -5.78 15.44
N GLY A 138 -14.24 -4.79 16.35
CA GLY A 138 -13.21 -4.70 17.39
C GLY A 138 -11.84 -4.19 16.91
N GLY A 139 -11.77 -3.64 15.69
CA GLY A 139 -10.59 -2.98 15.15
C GLY A 139 -10.38 -1.57 15.71
N ASN A 140 -9.26 -0.94 15.32
CA ASN A 140 -8.87 0.40 15.77
C ASN A 140 -8.51 1.34 14.61
N THR A 141 -9.02 1.06 13.41
CA THR A 141 -8.72 1.78 12.16
C THR A 141 -9.99 2.15 11.41
N TYR A 142 -9.94 3.20 10.60
CA TYR A 142 -10.85 3.32 9.46
C TYR A 142 -10.22 2.61 8.26
N ALA A 143 -11.02 1.82 7.54
CA ALA A 143 -10.59 1.14 6.33
C ALA A 143 -11.03 1.92 5.09
N LEU A 144 -10.07 2.45 4.35
CA LEU A 144 -10.26 3.10 3.04
C LEU A 144 -10.15 2.03 1.95
N ARG A 145 -11.28 1.40 1.64
CA ARG A 145 -11.37 0.28 0.69
C ARG A 145 -11.54 0.79 -0.73
N ASN A 146 -10.74 0.22 -1.64
CA ASN A 146 -10.79 0.44 -3.08
C ASN A 146 -11.18 -0.89 -3.71
N TRP A 147 -12.46 -1.06 -4.00
CA TRP A 147 -13.02 -2.27 -4.60
C TRP A 147 -12.56 -2.37 -6.06
N ILE A 148 -11.69 -3.35 -6.31
CA ILE A 148 -11.13 -3.66 -7.62
C ILE A 148 -12.18 -4.40 -8.45
N SER A 149 -12.88 -5.35 -7.84
CA SER A 149 -13.99 -6.06 -8.47
C SER A 149 -14.92 -6.67 -7.42
N GLN A 150 -16.16 -6.95 -7.81
CA GLN A 150 -17.18 -7.61 -6.99
C GLN A 150 -17.76 -8.79 -7.78
N TYR A 151 -18.04 -9.90 -7.09
CA TYR A 151 -18.66 -11.11 -7.63
C TYR A 151 -18.05 -11.58 -8.96
N PHE A 152 -16.77 -11.96 -8.94
CA PHE A 152 -16.04 -12.34 -10.15
C PHE A 152 -15.33 -13.69 -10.00
N SER A 153 -15.05 -14.32 -11.13
CA SER A 153 -14.27 -15.55 -11.22
C SER A 153 -12.93 -15.27 -11.90
N LEU A 154 -11.88 -15.93 -11.42
CA LEU A 154 -10.59 -16.00 -12.11
C LEU A 154 -10.33 -17.45 -12.50
N TYR A 155 -10.19 -17.69 -13.79
CA TYR A 155 -9.72 -18.96 -14.29
C TYR A 155 -8.23 -19.10 -14.07
N LYS A 156 -7.76 -20.34 -13.94
CA LYS A 156 -6.34 -20.66 -13.80
C LYS A 156 -5.49 -19.92 -14.84
N GLY A 157 -4.44 -19.24 -14.37
CA GLY A 157 -3.49 -18.47 -15.17
C GLY A 157 -3.92 -17.05 -15.47
N GLN A 158 -5.14 -16.63 -15.13
CA GLN A 158 -5.53 -15.23 -15.22
C GLN A 158 -4.82 -14.38 -14.16
N LEU A 159 -4.54 -13.14 -14.52
CA LEU A 159 -3.82 -12.15 -13.72
C LEU A 159 -4.72 -10.95 -13.47
N ILE A 160 -4.79 -10.47 -12.23
CA ILE A 160 -5.24 -9.12 -11.94
C ILE A 160 -4.01 -8.25 -11.64
N ARG A 161 -3.93 -7.10 -12.30
CA ARG A 161 -2.88 -6.11 -12.02
C ARG A 161 -3.48 -4.85 -11.40
N VAL A 162 -2.82 -4.40 -10.35
CA VAL A 162 -3.16 -3.18 -9.63
C VAL A 162 -1.90 -2.36 -9.44
N LEU A 163 -1.99 -1.06 -9.69
CA LEU A 163 -0.99 -0.08 -9.27
C LEU A 163 -1.55 0.71 -8.10
N VAL A 164 -0.77 0.86 -7.06
CA VAL A 164 -1.11 1.65 -5.88
C VAL A 164 -0.13 2.80 -5.80
N TYR A 165 -0.67 4.01 -5.94
CA TYR A 165 0.08 5.25 -5.96
C TYR A 165 -0.08 5.97 -4.62
N LEU A 166 1.03 6.38 -4.03
CA LEU A 166 1.09 7.18 -2.81
C LEU A 166 2.02 8.37 -3.07
N ARG A 167 1.59 9.58 -2.74
CA ARG A 167 2.43 10.76 -2.79
C ARG A 167 2.17 11.68 -1.61
N ALA A 168 3.22 11.94 -0.83
CA ALA A 168 3.20 12.98 0.18
C ALA A 168 3.09 14.35 -0.49
N TYR A 169 2.36 15.27 0.13
CA TYR A 169 2.28 16.67 -0.27
C TYR A 169 2.55 17.59 0.92
N THR A 170 3.04 18.79 0.63
CA THR A 170 3.13 19.91 1.57
C THR A 170 2.46 21.12 0.91
N GLY A 171 1.65 21.89 1.64
CA GLY A 171 0.83 22.93 1.03
C GLY A 171 -0.35 22.36 0.25
N ASP A 172 -0.53 22.86 -0.97
CA ASP A 172 -1.64 22.51 -1.84
C ASP A 172 -1.53 21.07 -2.38
N PRO A 173 -2.51 20.17 -2.13
CA PRO A 173 -2.54 18.84 -2.74
C PRO A 173 -2.89 18.84 -4.23
N GLY A 174 -3.40 19.96 -4.78
CA GLY A 174 -3.88 20.09 -6.17
C GLY A 174 -2.93 19.50 -7.23
N PRO A 175 -1.64 19.85 -7.25
CA PRO A 175 -0.70 19.30 -8.23
C PRO A 175 -0.51 17.78 -8.16
N ALA A 176 -0.65 17.17 -6.99
CA ALA A 176 -0.59 15.71 -6.85
C ALA A 176 -1.91 15.06 -7.30
N VAL A 177 -3.04 15.70 -7.03
CA VAL A 177 -4.36 15.27 -7.48
C VAL A 177 -4.49 15.34 -9.00
N ASP A 178 -4.06 16.43 -9.63
CA ASP A 178 -4.12 16.62 -11.09
C ASP A 178 -3.35 15.53 -11.84
N ARG A 179 -2.20 15.08 -11.30
CA ARG A 179 -1.45 13.96 -11.86
C ARG A 179 -2.24 12.66 -11.78
N VAL A 180 -2.90 12.39 -10.66
CA VAL A 180 -3.73 11.18 -10.54
C VAL A 180 -4.93 11.23 -11.46
N LEU A 181 -5.58 12.38 -11.61
CA LEU A 181 -6.66 12.56 -12.59
C LEU A 181 -6.17 12.26 -14.00
N THR A 182 -4.98 12.77 -14.37
CA THR A 182 -4.34 12.46 -15.66
C THR A 182 -4.08 10.96 -15.83
N TYR A 183 -3.57 10.28 -14.80
CA TYR A 183 -3.33 8.83 -14.84
C TYR A 183 -4.64 8.06 -15.00
N THR A 184 -5.69 8.47 -14.29
CA THR A 184 -7.02 7.84 -14.35
C THR A 184 -7.64 8.02 -15.74
N GLU A 185 -7.52 9.22 -16.32
CA GLU A 185 -7.96 9.50 -17.70
C GLU A 185 -7.21 8.64 -18.72
N ARG A 186 -5.89 8.49 -18.58
CA ARG A 186 -5.07 7.64 -19.45
C ARG A 186 -5.50 6.17 -19.41
N VAL A 187 -5.74 5.62 -18.22
CA VAL A 187 -6.33 4.28 -18.07
C VAL A 187 -7.70 4.23 -18.72
N ALA A 188 -8.51 5.29 -18.57
CA ALA A 188 -9.84 5.36 -19.17
C ALA A 188 -9.85 5.37 -20.69
N MET A 189 -8.81 5.93 -21.30
CA MET A 189 -8.59 5.90 -22.74
C MET A 189 -7.97 4.58 -23.23
N GLY A 190 -7.79 3.59 -22.36
CA GLY A 190 -7.29 2.25 -22.70
C GLY A 190 -5.78 2.11 -22.66
N GLU A 191 -5.04 3.04 -22.05
CA GLU A 191 -3.61 2.87 -21.86
C GLU A 191 -3.33 1.72 -20.89
N SER A 192 -2.40 0.83 -21.26
CA SER A 192 -2.03 -0.30 -20.41
C SER A 192 -1.36 0.17 -19.11
N LEU A 193 -1.66 -0.51 -17.99
CA LEU A 193 -1.00 -0.25 -16.71
C LEU A 193 0.54 -0.39 -16.79
N SER A 194 1.06 -1.22 -17.69
CA SER A 194 2.52 -1.35 -17.89
C SER A 194 3.15 -0.06 -18.42
N THR A 195 2.48 0.59 -19.38
CA THR A 195 2.93 1.86 -19.97
C THR A 195 2.80 2.98 -18.95
N LEU A 196 1.65 3.04 -18.27
CA LEU A 196 1.41 4.04 -17.24
C LEU A 196 2.40 3.93 -16.08
N LYS A 197 2.67 2.71 -15.60
CA LYS A 197 3.68 2.44 -14.56
C LYS A 197 5.04 3.04 -14.94
N ARG A 198 5.51 2.78 -16.17
CA ARG A 198 6.79 3.30 -16.64
C ARG A 198 6.80 4.83 -16.64
N ALA A 199 5.74 5.45 -17.14
CA ALA A 199 5.60 6.90 -17.14
C ALA A 199 5.63 7.48 -15.71
N ILE A 200 4.95 6.86 -14.74
CA ILE A 200 4.97 7.32 -13.34
C ILE A 200 6.37 7.22 -12.74
N ILE A 201 7.07 6.11 -12.98
CA ILE A 201 8.43 5.89 -12.48
C ILE A 201 9.40 6.95 -13.02
N GLU A 202 9.34 7.19 -14.34
CA GLU A 202 10.15 8.20 -15.03
C GLU A 202 9.81 9.62 -14.54
N GLU A 203 8.53 9.98 -14.49
CA GLU A 203 8.07 11.33 -14.13
C GLU A 203 8.45 11.74 -12.70
N LEU A 204 8.50 10.77 -11.78
CA LEU A 204 8.79 11.02 -10.36
C LEU A 204 10.24 10.72 -9.99
N ASN A 205 11.09 10.38 -10.96
CA ASN A 205 12.49 10.00 -10.75
C ASN A 205 12.65 9.02 -9.58
N LEU A 206 11.72 8.05 -9.46
CA LEU A 206 11.69 7.15 -8.30
C LEU A 206 12.96 6.29 -8.22
N GLU A 207 13.62 6.06 -9.36
CA GLU A 207 14.87 5.31 -9.47
C GLU A 207 16.08 6.16 -9.02
N GLU A 208 16.14 7.45 -9.36
CA GLU A 208 17.25 8.34 -8.97
C GLU A 208 17.21 8.69 -7.47
N ALA A 209 16.02 8.92 -6.91
CA ALA A 209 15.83 9.16 -5.48
C ALA A 209 16.25 7.95 -4.62
N ARG A 210 16.20 6.73 -5.18
CA ARG A 210 16.75 5.52 -4.57
C ARG A 210 18.28 5.48 -4.66
N ALA A 211 18.88 5.84 -5.79
CA ALA A 211 20.33 5.93 -5.95
C ALA A 211 20.97 6.97 -4.99
N ALA A 212 20.24 8.05 -4.66
CA ALA A 212 20.67 9.00 -3.64
C ALA A 212 20.66 8.41 -2.21
N ARG A 213 19.82 7.40 -1.93
CA ARG A 213 19.74 6.69 -0.63
C ARG A 213 20.77 5.56 -0.50
N SER A 214 21.34 5.04 -1.60
CA SER A 214 22.41 4.03 -1.58
C SER A 214 23.80 4.62 -1.32
N ASN A 215 23.87 5.78 -0.64
CA ASN A 215 25.13 6.39 -0.23
C ASN A 215 25.81 5.53 0.87
N PRO A 216 27.06 5.08 0.69
CA PRO A 216 27.71 4.01 1.49
C PRO A 216 27.76 4.19 3.01
N VAL A 217 27.47 5.37 3.56
CA VAL A 217 27.53 5.65 5.01
C VAL A 217 26.48 4.85 5.81
N THR A 218 25.29 4.62 5.24
CA THR A 218 24.18 3.95 5.95
C THR A 218 24.37 2.43 6.05
N THR A 219 24.97 1.82 5.01
CA THR A 219 25.26 0.38 4.98
C THR A 219 26.29 -0.01 6.03
N TYR A 220 27.34 0.80 6.23
CA TYR A 220 28.32 0.56 7.30
C TYR A 220 27.73 0.76 8.70
N MET A 221 26.77 1.68 8.89
CA MET A 221 26.10 1.87 10.18
C MET A 221 25.15 0.71 10.53
N LEU A 222 24.38 0.18 9.58
CA LEU A 222 23.51 -0.97 9.82
C LEU A 222 24.32 -2.24 10.09
N VAL A 223 25.40 -2.48 9.34
CA VAL A 223 26.32 -3.60 9.61
C VAL A 223 26.98 -3.46 10.99
N ALA A 224 27.42 -2.26 11.37
CA ALA A 224 27.96 -2.00 12.70
C ALA A 224 26.90 -2.21 13.81
N PHE A 225 25.65 -1.79 13.58
CA PHE A 225 24.55 -1.98 14.53
C PHE A 225 24.21 -3.47 14.73
N PHE A 226 24.12 -4.25 13.65
CA PHE A 226 23.88 -5.70 13.73
C PHE A 226 25.07 -6.46 14.35
N ALA A 227 26.30 -6.08 14.05
CA ALA A 227 27.48 -6.66 14.69
C ALA A 227 27.51 -6.36 16.20
N PHE A 228 27.15 -5.14 16.61
CA PHE A 228 27.07 -4.75 18.02
C PHE A 228 25.96 -5.50 18.77
N THR A 229 24.76 -5.61 18.19
CA THR A 229 23.65 -6.38 18.81
C THR A 229 23.97 -7.87 18.92
N ALA A 230 24.63 -8.46 17.93
CA ALA A 230 25.09 -9.85 18.00
C ALA A 230 26.13 -10.08 19.13
N LEU A 231 27.11 -9.18 19.28
CA LEU A 231 28.09 -9.23 20.37
C LEU A 231 27.43 -9.10 21.75
N LEU A 232 26.45 -8.19 21.89
CA LEU A 232 25.71 -8.01 23.14
C LEU A 232 24.89 -9.26 23.49
N ALA A 233 24.22 -9.87 22.51
CA ALA A 233 23.47 -11.10 22.70
C ALA A 233 24.37 -12.28 23.12
N LEU A 234 25.56 -12.40 22.52
CA LEU A 234 26.56 -13.40 22.90
C LEU A 234 27.08 -13.20 24.33
N LEU A 235 27.34 -11.95 24.75
CA LEU A 235 27.75 -11.62 26.12
C LEU A 235 26.66 -11.94 27.14
N ILE A 236 25.40 -11.62 26.83
CA ILE A 236 24.24 -11.95 27.68
C ILE A 236 24.08 -13.47 27.80
N LEU A 237 24.15 -14.19 26.67
CA LEU A 237 24.07 -15.66 26.67
C LEU A 237 25.20 -16.30 27.48
N TYR A 238 26.44 -15.82 27.32
CA TYR A 238 27.59 -16.26 28.11
C TYR A 238 27.38 -16.01 29.60
N TYR A 239 26.87 -14.85 29.99
CA TYR A 239 26.55 -14.53 31.39
C TYR A 239 25.48 -15.47 31.97
N PHE A 240 24.42 -15.77 31.22
CA PHE A 240 23.39 -16.71 31.64
C PHE A 240 23.90 -18.15 31.76
N LEU A 241 24.73 -18.60 30.82
CA LEU A 241 25.34 -19.93 30.88
C LEU A 241 26.31 -20.07 32.06
N ARG A 242 27.10 -19.02 32.35
CA ARG A 242 28.01 -18.98 33.50
C ARG A 242 27.27 -18.97 34.84
N THR A 243 26.17 -18.23 34.95
CA THR A 243 25.37 -18.16 36.19
C THR A 243 24.54 -19.42 36.45
N ARG A 244 24.11 -20.15 35.40
CA ARG A 244 23.46 -21.47 35.53
C ARG A 244 24.43 -22.56 36.01
N GLY A 245 25.69 -22.54 35.57
CA GLY A 245 26.72 -23.47 36.04
C GLY A 245 27.03 -23.34 37.53
N TRP A 246 26.86 -22.15 38.13
CA TRP A 246 27.04 -21.94 39.57
C TRP A 246 25.85 -22.38 40.42
N ARG A 247 24.61 -22.34 39.89
CA ARG A 247 23.40 -22.75 40.63
C ARG A 247 23.13 -24.26 40.64
N GLN A 248 23.89 -25.06 39.89
CA GLN A 248 23.85 -26.53 39.97
C GLN A 248 24.99 -27.11 40.82
N ALA A 249 25.88 -26.27 41.36
CA ALA A 249 27.03 -26.68 42.17
C ALA A 249 26.91 -26.28 43.66
N ILE A 250 25.71 -25.89 44.11
CA ILE A 250 25.36 -25.67 45.53
C ILE A 250 24.16 -26.55 45.85
#